data_AF-A0A851RL26-F1
#
_entry.id   AF-A0A851RL26-F1
#
_cell.length_a   1.000
_cell.length_b   1.000
_cell.length_c   1.000
_cell.angle_alpha   90.00
_cell.angle_beta   90.00
_cell.angle_gamma   90.00
#
_symmetry.space_group_name_H-M   'P 1'
#
loop_
_entity.id
_entity.type
_entity.pdbx_description
1 polymer ?
#
loop_
_entity_poly.entity_id
_entity_poly.type
_entity_poly.pdbx_seq_one_letter_code
_entity_poly.pdbx_strand_id
1 'polypeptide(L)'
;SPAQPSMAMHAQKMGCAWGRLCLLLSLLLQLPGSQAKCYFQAKAPCEYEGKQFSLGESWLSTNCLLCTCLHPIGVGCCETTQHPIDFPDWCEAHYDSQTCQISV
;
A
#
# COMPACT_ATOMS: atom_id res chain seq x y z
N SER A 1 11.31 46.62 -37.87
CA SER A 1 10.77 45.25 -38.01
C SER A 1 11.75 44.39 -38.78
N PRO A 2 11.94 43.09 -38.50
CA PRO A 2 11.12 42.13 -37.70
C PRO A 2 11.84 41.69 -36.39
N ALA A 3 11.15 41.39 -35.28
CA ALA A 3 10.42 40.16 -34.87
C ALA A 3 11.32 39.02 -34.34
N GLN A 4 11.23 38.75 -33.01
CA GLN A 4 11.07 37.44 -32.34
C GLN A 4 11.84 37.31 -31.00
N PRO A 5 11.12 37.33 -29.86
CA PRO A 5 11.51 36.59 -28.66
C PRO A 5 10.34 35.69 -28.23
N SER A 6 10.11 34.57 -28.92
CA SER A 6 9.03 33.63 -28.56
C SER A 6 9.53 32.21 -28.26
N MET A 7 10.71 31.83 -28.77
CA MET A 7 11.25 30.46 -28.60
C MET A 7 11.95 30.24 -27.25
N ALA A 8 12.66 31.24 -26.70
CA ALA A 8 13.40 31.11 -25.45
C ALA A 8 12.48 30.88 -24.24
N MET A 9 11.33 31.55 -24.21
CA MET A 9 10.35 31.45 -23.11
C MET A 9 9.65 30.08 -23.08
N HIS A 10 9.47 29.41 -24.23
CA HIS A 10 8.91 28.07 -24.30
C HIS A 10 9.90 27.00 -23.83
N ALA A 11 11.17 27.10 -24.24
CA ALA A 11 12.22 26.15 -23.84
C ALA A 11 12.50 26.18 -22.32
N GLN A 12 12.55 27.37 -21.71
CA GLN A 12 12.69 27.52 -20.25
C GLN A 12 11.51 26.92 -19.47
N LYS A 13 10.29 27.07 -19.97
CA LYS A 13 9.07 26.59 -19.32
C LYS A 13 8.98 25.05 -19.35
N MET A 14 9.42 24.44 -20.46
CA MET A 14 9.50 23.00 -20.63
C MET A 14 10.61 22.36 -19.77
N GLY A 15 11.78 23.00 -19.68
CA GLY A 15 12.88 22.54 -18.82
C GLY A 15 12.54 22.60 -17.32
N CYS A 16 11.86 23.67 -16.88
CA CYS A 16 11.34 23.78 -15.51
C CYS A 16 10.26 22.73 -15.20
N ALA A 17 9.36 22.44 -16.15
CA ALA A 17 8.33 21.44 -15.98
C ALA A 17 8.93 20.03 -15.85
N TRP A 18 9.92 19.69 -16.69
CA TRP A 18 10.63 18.42 -16.62
C TRP A 18 11.42 18.28 -15.32
N GLY A 19 12.11 19.34 -14.89
CA GLY A 19 12.84 19.34 -13.61
C GLY A 19 11.93 19.09 -12.42
N ARG A 20 10.75 19.75 -12.37
CA ARG A 20 9.74 19.49 -11.33
C ARG A 20 9.18 18.08 -11.39
N LEU A 21 8.91 17.55 -12.59
CA LEU A 21 8.43 16.19 -12.77
C LEU A 21 9.46 15.15 -12.29
N CYS A 22 10.74 15.33 -12.64
CA CYS A 22 11.82 14.47 -12.18
C CYS A 22 12.01 14.52 -10.66
N LEU A 23 11.90 15.70 -10.05
CA LEU A 23 11.95 15.86 -8.59
C LEU A 23 10.79 15.12 -7.90
N LEU A 24 9.57 15.25 -8.44
CA LEU A 24 8.40 14.53 -7.91
C LEU A 24 8.55 13.02 -8.05
N LEU A 25 9.01 12.54 -9.20
CA LEU A 25 9.28 11.11 -9.43
C LEU A 25 10.36 10.57 -8.48
N SER A 26 11.43 11.33 -8.28
CA SER A 26 12.50 10.96 -7.35
C SER A 26 11.99 10.89 -5.91
N LEU A 27 11.17 11.86 -5.49
CA LEU A 27 10.55 11.87 -4.17
C LEU A 27 9.59 10.69 -3.97
N LEU A 28 8.81 10.34 -4.99
CA LEU A 28 7.90 9.19 -4.96
C LEU A 28 8.65 7.86 -4.85
N LEU A 29 9.83 7.75 -5.47
CA LEU A 29 10.66 6.55 -5.42
C LEU A 29 11.32 6.32 -4.04
N GLN A 30 11.38 7.35 -3.20
CA GLN A 30 11.92 7.29 -1.84
C GLN A 30 10.89 6.85 -0.80
N LEU A 31 9.61 6.70 -1.15
CA LEU A 31 8.64 6.18 -0.19
C LEU A 31 8.97 4.72 0.13
N PRO A 32 9.13 4.36 1.42
CA PRO A 32 9.35 2.98 1.79
C PRO A 32 8.17 2.12 1.34
N GLY A 33 8.46 1.00 0.71
CA GLY A 33 7.44 0.00 0.38
C GLY A 33 6.86 -0.58 1.67
N SER A 34 5.54 -0.65 1.76
CA SER A 34 4.87 -1.35 2.85
C SER A 34 5.05 -2.86 2.63
N GLN A 35 5.73 -3.55 3.55
CA GLN A 35 5.76 -5.00 3.53
C GLN A 35 4.54 -5.53 4.29
N ALA A 36 3.59 -6.13 3.57
CA ALA A 36 2.53 -6.92 4.15
C ALA A 36 2.83 -8.40 3.91
N LYS A 37 2.77 -9.24 4.96
CA LYS A 37 2.82 -10.69 4.74
C LYS A 37 1.45 -11.18 4.31
N CYS A 38 1.44 -11.97 3.25
CA CYS A 38 0.24 -12.60 2.72
C CYS A 38 0.42 -14.12 2.63
N TYR A 39 -0.65 -14.87 2.84
CA TYR A 39 -0.68 -16.30 2.62
C TYR A 39 -1.96 -16.71 1.91
N PHE A 40 -1.92 -17.87 1.26
CA PHE A 40 -3.05 -18.42 0.51
C PHE A 40 -3.31 -19.88 0.91
N GLN A 41 -4.57 -20.19 1.19
CA GLN A 41 -5.04 -21.55 1.46
C GLN A 41 -6.01 -22.02 0.37
N ALA A 42 -5.52 -22.87 -0.53
CA ALA A 42 -6.25 -23.37 -1.70
C ALA A 42 -7.42 -24.35 -1.39
N LYS A 43 -7.67 -24.68 -0.13
CA LYS A 43 -8.78 -25.58 0.29
C LYS A 43 -9.56 -25.04 1.49
N ALA A 44 -9.28 -23.80 1.89
CA ALA A 44 -10.05 -23.17 2.96
C ALA A 44 -11.45 -22.81 2.43
N PRO A 45 -12.53 -23.12 3.19
CA PRO A 45 -13.86 -22.68 2.84
C PRO A 45 -13.96 -21.16 2.92
N CYS A 46 -14.76 -20.54 2.04
CA CYS A 46 -15.07 -19.11 2.12
C CYS A 46 -16.13 -18.84 3.18
N GLU A 47 -15.78 -19.15 4.43
CA GLU A 47 -16.63 -18.97 5.60
C GLU A 47 -15.80 -18.42 6.75
N TYR A 48 -16.36 -17.43 7.44
CA TYR A 48 -15.75 -16.84 8.62
C TYR A 48 -16.84 -16.51 9.64
N GLU A 49 -16.66 -16.98 10.88
CA GLU A 49 -17.61 -16.80 11.99
C GLU A 49 -19.06 -17.20 11.62
N GLY A 50 -19.21 -18.27 10.84
CA GLY A 50 -20.51 -18.79 10.38
C GLY A 50 -21.16 -17.99 9.25
N LYS A 51 -20.52 -16.90 8.79
CA LYS A 51 -20.95 -16.16 7.59
C LYS A 51 -20.23 -16.70 6.37
N GLN A 52 -21.00 -17.00 5.32
CA GLN A 52 -20.48 -17.43 4.03
C GLN A 52 -20.16 -16.23 3.14
N PHE A 53 -19.05 -16.32 2.40
CA PHE A 53 -18.55 -15.28 1.51
C PHE A 53 -18.47 -15.82 0.07
N SER A 54 -18.94 -15.01 -0.86
CA SER A 54 -18.87 -15.27 -2.29
C SER A 54 -17.46 -14.97 -2.83
N LEU A 55 -17.14 -15.51 -4.00
CA LEU A 55 -15.90 -15.20 -4.72
C LEU A 55 -15.71 -13.68 -4.87
N GLY A 56 -14.52 -13.20 -4.49
CA GLY A 56 -14.15 -11.79 -4.49
C GLY A 56 -14.56 -11.03 -3.23
N GLU A 57 -15.44 -11.57 -2.39
CA GLU A 57 -15.78 -10.92 -1.12
C GLU A 57 -14.65 -11.06 -0.11
N SER A 58 -14.55 -10.06 0.76
CA SER A 58 -13.49 -9.94 1.75
C SER A 58 -14.04 -9.70 3.15
N TRP A 59 -13.25 -10.08 4.15
CA TRP A 59 -13.53 -9.85 5.56
C TRP A 59 -12.25 -9.55 6.32
N LEU A 60 -12.38 -8.78 7.41
CA LEU A 60 -11.31 -8.59 8.38
C LEU A 60 -11.45 -9.66 9.45
N SER A 61 -10.40 -10.44 9.67
CA SER A 61 -10.35 -11.42 10.75
C SER A 61 -9.98 -10.78 12.09
N THR A 62 -10.22 -11.50 13.18
CA THR A 62 -9.80 -11.12 14.55
C THR A 62 -8.28 -11.04 14.72
N ASN A 63 -7.52 -11.67 13.83
CA ASN A 63 -6.06 -11.55 13.77
C ASN A 63 -5.60 -10.42 12.84
N CYS A 64 -6.49 -9.48 12.51
CA CYS A 64 -6.20 -8.29 11.71
C CYS A 64 -5.61 -8.60 10.33
N LEU A 65 -6.06 -9.72 9.77
CA LEU A 65 -5.79 -10.08 8.38
C LEU A 65 -7.01 -9.74 7.54
N LEU A 66 -6.78 -9.04 6.44
CA LEU A 66 -7.78 -8.88 5.39
C LEU A 66 -7.75 -10.13 4.52
N CYS A 67 -8.83 -10.90 4.60
CA CYS A 67 -9.01 -12.14 3.88
C CYS A 67 -9.99 -11.95 2.72
N THR A 68 -9.75 -12.64 1.61
CA THR A 68 -10.58 -12.61 0.39
C THR A 68 -10.83 -14.03 -0.09
N CYS A 69 -12.07 -14.32 -0.49
CA CYS A 69 -12.43 -15.55 -1.17
C CYS A 69 -11.97 -15.52 -2.62
N LEU A 70 -11.12 -16.46 -3.03
CA LEU A 70 -10.45 -16.50 -4.33
C LEU A 70 -10.76 -17.80 -5.09
N HIS A 71 -10.54 -17.75 -6.41
CA HIS A 71 -10.77 -18.85 -7.35
C HIS A 71 -9.61 -19.87 -7.32
N PRO A 72 -9.84 -21.20 -7.54
CA PRO A 72 -11.11 -21.89 -7.81
C PRO A 72 -11.97 -22.20 -6.58
N ILE A 73 -11.37 -22.36 -5.39
CA ILE A 73 -11.94 -22.18 -4.05
C ILE A 73 -10.72 -22.03 -3.14
N GLY A 74 -10.57 -20.90 -2.44
CA GLY A 74 -9.48 -20.73 -1.48
C GLY A 74 -9.54 -19.36 -0.83
N VAL A 75 -8.80 -19.19 0.26
CA VAL A 75 -8.77 -17.94 1.01
C VAL A 75 -7.36 -17.38 0.99
N GLY A 76 -7.21 -16.16 0.46
CA GLY A 76 -5.99 -15.37 0.59
C GLY A 76 -6.16 -14.39 1.74
N CYS A 77 -5.17 -14.27 2.62
CA CYS A 77 -5.19 -13.33 3.74
C CYS A 77 -3.88 -12.55 3.79
N CYS A 78 -3.97 -11.25 4.04
CA CYS A 78 -2.82 -10.36 4.18
C CYS A 78 -2.90 -9.57 5.48
N GLU A 79 -1.75 -9.34 6.12
CA GLU A 79 -1.61 -8.37 7.20
C GLU A 79 -2.04 -6.97 6.72
N THR A 80 -2.94 -6.32 7.47
CA THR A 80 -3.33 -4.93 7.18
C THR A 80 -2.43 -3.92 7.88
N THR A 81 -1.67 -4.38 8.87
CA THR A 81 -0.81 -3.55 9.70
C THR A 81 0.57 -3.38 9.09
N GLN A 82 1.04 -2.14 8.98
CA GLN A 82 2.43 -1.85 8.63
C GLN A 82 3.29 -2.04 9.87
N HIS A 83 4.19 -3.04 9.82
CA HIS A 83 5.16 -3.25 10.87
C HIS A 83 6.22 -2.14 10.84
N PRO A 84 6.39 -1.35 11.91
CA PRO A 84 7.44 -0.34 11.95
C PRO A 84 8.80 -1.03 11.95
N ILE A 85 9.63 -0.68 10.97
CA ILE A 85 10.93 -1.32 10.71
C ILE A 85 12.04 -0.68 11.55
N ASP A 86 11.93 0.63 11.79
CA ASP A 86 12.99 1.44 12.40
C ASP A 86 12.42 2.24 13.58
N PHE A 87 12.48 1.67 14.78
CA PHE A 87 12.21 2.39 16.02
C PHE A 87 13.31 2.15 17.07
N PRO A 88 13.48 3.05 18.05
CA PRO A 88 14.54 2.91 19.04
C PRO A 88 14.45 1.60 19.81
N ASP A 89 15.60 1.06 20.20
CA ASP A 89 15.75 -0.21 20.93
C ASP A 89 15.15 -0.19 22.36
N TRP A 90 14.85 1.00 22.87
CA TRP A 90 14.15 1.21 24.14
C TRP A 90 12.62 1.30 24.02
N CYS A 91 12.07 1.21 22.80
CA CYS A 91 10.64 1.14 22.54
C CYS A 91 10.23 -0.30 22.21
N GLU A 92 8.95 -0.62 22.40
CA GLU A 92 8.36 -1.91 22.03
C GLU A 92 7.10 -1.68 21.19
N ALA A 93 6.99 -2.37 20.06
CA ALA A 93 5.80 -2.28 19.22
C ALA A 93 4.62 -2.98 19.91
N HIS A 94 3.59 -2.22 20.26
CA HIS A 94 2.36 -2.73 20.85
C HIS A 94 1.31 -2.99 19.75
N TYR A 95 0.80 -4.22 19.72
CA TYR A 95 -0.23 -4.64 18.77
C TYR A 95 -1.61 -4.57 19.41
N ASP A 96 -2.49 -3.74 18.87
CA ASP A 96 -3.90 -3.71 19.26
C ASP A 96 -4.73 -4.55 18.29
N SER A 97 -5.16 -5.73 18.75
CA SER A 97 -5.98 -6.66 17.96
C SER A 97 -7.43 -6.20 17.78
N GLN A 98 -7.91 -5.22 18.56
CA GLN A 98 -9.26 -4.67 18.40
C GLN A 98 -9.31 -3.60 17.32
N THR A 99 -8.29 -2.74 17.28
CA THR A 99 -8.21 -1.65 16.29
C THR A 99 -7.38 -2.02 15.07
N CYS A 100 -6.65 -3.13 15.11
CA CYS A 100 -5.69 -3.53 14.10
C CYS A 100 -4.68 -2.41 13.81
N GLN A 101 -4.16 -1.80 14.88
CA GLN A 101 -3.13 -0.78 14.82
C GLN A 101 -1.87 -1.22 15.55
N ILE A 102 -0.74 -0.75 15.05
CA ILE A 102 0.56 -0.91 15.70
C ILE A 102 1.00 0.46 16.20
N SER A 103 1.30 0.56 17.49
CA SER A 103 1.94 1.71 18.11
C SER A 103 3.33 1.32 18.61
N VAL A 104 4.20 2.31 18.81
CA VAL A 104 5.58 2.15 19.29
C VAL A 104 5.81 3.10 20.46
#